data_AF-A0A2T2VKC8-F1
#
_entry.id   AF-A0A2T2VKC8-F1
#
_cell.length_a   1.000
_cell.length_b   1.000
_cell.length_c   1.000
_cell.angle_alpha   90.00
_cell.angle_beta   90.00
_cell.angle_gamma   90.00
#
_symmetry.space_group_name_H-M   'P 1'
#
loop_
_entity.id
_entity.type
_entity.pdbx_description
1 polymer ?
#
loop_
_entity_poly.entity_id
_entity_poly.type
_entity_poly.pdbx_seq_one_letter_code
_entity_poly.pdbx_strand_id
1 'polypeptide(L)'
;MSLYTYLKRYTRYPQQIQARPAADTNLIVTIPCFNEPDPFTTLESLWAAERPQKPAEVLIIINQSDEHTPEEVKAYHEDLYKKLLEWCRHHHDVRLRFYTLHFKSIRSKILGVGTARKLGMDEAAYRFYSLGHEQGIMVNLDADCTVESNYFKAIEDHFKAKNTQACSIYFEHPLSGDHPEAIYRAIMDFELYLRYYKNAFLWTG
;
A
#
# COMPACT_ATOMS: atom_id res chain seq x y z
N MET A 1 2.98 5.42 -22.86
CA MET A 1 1.59 4.90 -22.97
C MET A 1 0.73 5.76 -22.07
N SER A 2 -0.37 6.35 -22.54
CA SER A 2 -1.21 7.22 -21.68
C SER A 2 -1.95 6.41 -20.61
N LEU A 3 -2.34 7.06 -19.50
CA LEU A 3 -3.14 6.42 -18.46
C LEU A 3 -4.46 5.87 -19.03
N TYR A 4 -5.09 6.62 -19.95
CA TYR A 4 -6.30 6.14 -20.64
C TYR A 4 -6.08 4.80 -21.37
N THR A 5 -4.96 4.67 -22.10
CA THR A 5 -4.64 3.45 -22.84
C THR A 5 -4.37 2.29 -21.88
N TYR A 6 -3.67 2.58 -20.78
CA TYR A 6 -3.40 1.59 -19.74
C TYR A 6 -4.70 1.08 -19.11
N LEU A 7 -5.53 2.00 -18.61
CA LEU A 7 -6.79 1.71 -17.93
C LEU A 7 -7.77 0.93 -18.83
N LYS A 8 -7.79 1.20 -20.14
CA LYS A 8 -8.65 0.45 -21.07
C LYS A 8 -8.16 -0.98 -21.33
N ARG A 9 -6.85 -1.23 -21.26
CA ARG A 9 -6.24 -2.50 -21.72
C ARG A 9 -5.86 -3.46 -20.59
N TYR A 10 -5.45 -2.93 -19.44
CA TYR A 10 -4.75 -3.73 -18.42
C TYR A 10 -5.45 -3.78 -17.06
N THR A 11 -6.47 -2.96 -16.80
CA THR A 11 -7.25 -3.08 -15.56
C THR A 11 -8.21 -4.25 -15.65
N ARG A 12 -8.49 -4.85 -14.49
CA ARG A 12 -9.36 -6.03 -14.39
C ARG A 12 -10.74 -5.68 -13.84
N TYR A 13 -10.81 -4.60 -13.08
CA TYR A 13 -12.01 -4.10 -12.44
C TYR A 13 -12.19 -2.63 -12.82
N PRO A 14 -13.44 -2.15 -12.93
CA PRO A 14 -13.70 -0.73 -13.07
C PRO A 14 -13.23 0.03 -11.84
N GLN A 15 -13.22 1.36 -11.91
CA GLN A 15 -13.02 2.22 -10.75
C GLN A 15 -13.96 1.82 -9.60
N GLN A 16 -13.38 1.61 -8.42
CA GLN A 16 -14.11 1.15 -7.25
C GLN A 16 -14.63 2.33 -6.41
N ILE A 17 -13.79 3.35 -6.20
CA ILE A 17 -14.16 4.47 -5.35
C ILE A 17 -14.79 5.57 -6.22
N GLN A 18 -16.07 5.89 -5.97
CA GLN A 18 -16.82 6.85 -6.79
C GLN A 18 -16.57 8.32 -6.42
N ALA A 19 -16.19 8.58 -5.16
CA ALA A 19 -15.85 9.93 -4.71
C ALA A 19 -14.65 10.46 -5.48
N ARG A 20 -14.73 11.69 -5.98
CA ARG A 20 -13.58 12.31 -6.67
C ARG A 20 -12.45 12.56 -5.66
N PRO A 21 -11.18 12.28 -6.04
CA PRO A 21 -10.04 12.69 -5.25
C PRO A 21 -9.96 14.22 -5.16
N ALA A 22 -9.22 14.74 -4.17
CA ALA A 22 -8.94 16.16 -4.10
C ALA A 22 -8.16 16.60 -5.34
N ALA A 23 -8.41 17.84 -5.82
CA ALA A 23 -7.88 18.31 -7.10
C ALA A 23 -6.35 18.21 -7.21
N ASP A 24 -5.66 18.44 -6.10
CA ASP A 24 -4.20 18.43 -6.02
C ASP A 24 -3.63 17.11 -5.45
N THR A 25 -4.41 16.02 -5.38
CA THR A 25 -3.92 14.73 -4.88
C THR A 25 -2.70 14.31 -5.69
N ASN A 26 -1.59 14.07 -5.00
CA ASN A 26 -0.29 13.82 -5.65
C ASN A 26 0.38 12.52 -5.20
N LEU A 27 -0.10 11.90 -4.12
CA LEU A 27 0.47 10.69 -3.55
C LEU A 27 -0.66 9.73 -3.19
N ILE A 28 -0.53 8.47 -3.61
CA ILE A 28 -1.45 7.40 -3.24
C ILE A 28 -0.64 6.22 -2.71
N VAL A 29 -0.86 5.87 -1.45
CA VAL A 29 -0.32 4.67 -0.81
C VAL A 29 -1.31 3.52 -1.01
N THR A 30 -0.82 2.34 -1.35
CA THR A 30 -1.62 1.12 -1.48
C THR A 30 -1.10 0.07 -0.51
N ILE A 31 -2.01 -0.51 0.28
CA ILE A 31 -1.70 -1.48 1.34
C ILE A 31 -2.46 -2.79 1.08
N PRO A 32 -1.80 -3.83 0.56
CA PRO A 32 -2.35 -5.18 0.52
C PRO A 32 -2.62 -5.69 1.93
N CYS A 33 -3.86 -6.09 2.21
CA CYS A 33 -4.27 -6.54 3.54
C CYS A 33 -5.00 -7.90 3.42
N PHE A 34 -4.26 -8.99 3.56
CA PHE A 34 -4.80 -10.36 3.48
C PHE A 34 -4.52 -11.10 4.78
N ASN A 35 -5.59 -11.48 5.50
CA ASN A 35 -5.50 -12.19 6.77
C ASN A 35 -4.52 -11.54 7.77
N GLU A 36 -4.44 -10.21 7.74
CA GLU A 36 -3.53 -9.43 8.59
C GLU A 36 -4.16 -9.27 9.97
N PRO A 37 -3.53 -9.73 11.08
CA PRO A 37 -4.09 -9.62 12.43
C PRO A 37 -4.25 -8.19 12.92
N ASP A 38 -3.34 -7.28 12.58
CA ASP A 38 -3.40 -5.88 13.05
C ASP A 38 -2.92 -4.87 12.00
N PRO A 39 -3.74 -4.61 10.96
CA PRO A 39 -3.44 -3.55 10.00
C PRO A 39 -3.58 -2.15 10.63
N PHE A 40 -4.22 -2.01 11.79
CA PHE A 40 -4.50 -0.71 12.39
C PHE A 40 -3.23 -0.05 12.91
N THR A 41 -2.27 -0.81 13.45
CA THR A 41 -0.97 -0.26 13.84
C THR A 41 -0.28 0.50 12.69
N THR A 42 -0.30 -0.07 11.48
CA THR A 42 0.21 0.58 10.27
C THR A 42 -0.58 1.84 9.92
N LEU A 43 -1.91 1.77 9.93
CA LEU A 43 -2.79 2.90 9.61
C LEU A 43 -2.67 4.04 10.61
N GLU A 44 -2.53 3.74 11.90
CA GLU A 44 -2.28 4.71 12.96
C GLU A 44 -0.94 5.40 12.77
N SER A 45 0.11 4.66 12.39
CA SER A 45 1.42 5.28 12.10
C SER A 45 1.35 6.26 10.92
N LEU A 46 0.60 5.92 9.86
CA LEU A 46 0.33 6.83 8.74
C LEU A 46 -0.51 8.03 9.16
N TRP A 47 -1.50 7.83 10.04
CA TRP A 47 -2.34 8.92 10.54
C TRP A 47 -1.58 9.86 11.48
N ALA A 48 -0.65 9.33 12.27
CA ALA A 48 0.21 10.09 13.18
C ALA A 48 1.34 10.83 12.45
N ALA A 49 1.70 10.40 11.23
CA ALA A 49 2.71 11.06 10.43
C ALA A 49 2.36 12.51 10.08
N GLU A 50 3.40 13.31 9.86
CA GLU A 50 3.30 14.67 9.35
C GLU A 50 2.50 14.66 8.05
N ARG A 51 1.49 15.54 7.98
CA ARG A 51 0.62 15.61 6.81
C ARG A 51 1.42 15.89 5.54
N PRO A 52 1.04 15.29 4.41
CA PRO A 52 1.67 15.57 3.13
C PRO A 52 1.49 17.05 2.74
N GLN A 53 2.38 17.57 1.90
CA GLN A 53 2.29 18.94 1.38
C GLN A 53 1.09 19.08 0.45
N LYS A 54 0.84 18.05 -0.39
CA LYS A 54 -0.35 17.92 -1.22
C LYS A 54 -1.27 16.82 -0.70
N PRO A 55 -2.57 16.84 -0.97
CA PRO A 55 -3.46 15.76 -0.54
C PRO A 55 -2.93 14.37 -0.95
N ALA A 56 -3.05 13.42 -0.04
CA ALA A 56 -2.73 12.03 -0.26
C ALA A 56 -3.91 11.11 0.06
N GLU A 57 -3.92 9.94 -0.58
CA GLU A 57 -4.88 8.87 -0.28
C GLU A 57 -4.14 7.59 0.11
N VAL A 58 -4.74 6.81 1.01
CA VAL A 58 -4.28 5.47 1.40
C VAL A 58 -5.38 4.48 1.04
N LEU A 59 -5.04 3.49 0.22
CA LEU A 59 -5.95 2.47 -0.29
C LEU A 59 -5.62 1.12 0.35
N ILE A 60 -6.49 0.64 1.24
CA ILE A 60 -6.38 -0.68 1.87
C ILE A 60 -7.08 -1.71 0.97
N ILE A 61 -6.36 -2.72 0.53
CA ILE A 61 -6.82 -3.70 -0.47
C ILE A 61 -6.95 -5.08 0.17
N ILE A 62 -8.19 -5.48 0.44
CA ILE A 62 -8.51 -6.85 0.83
C ILE A 62 -8.87 -7.63 -0.43
N ASN A 63 -8.10 -8.69 -0.75
CA ASN A 63 -8.36 -9.54 -1.91
C ASN A 63 -8.55 -10.99 -1.48
N GLN A 64 -9.64 -11.62 -1.88
CA GLN A 64 -9.91 -13.02 -1.55
C GLN A 64 -10.47 -13.77 -2.76
N SER A 65 -10.48 -15.10 -2.66
CA SER A 65 -11.06 -16.01 -3.63
C SER A 65 -12.24 -16.75 -3.01
N ASP A 66 -13.37 -16.77 -3.70
CA ASP A 66 -14.55 -17.53 -3.25
C ASP A 66 -14.26 -19.04 -3.11
N GLU A 67 -13.37 -19.58 -3.94
CA GLU A 67 -13.07 -21.01 -4.00
C GLU A 67 -11.96 -21.44 -3.02
N HIS A 68 -10.94 -20.61 -2.80
CA HIS A 68 -9.72 -21.02 -2.08
C HIS A 68 -9.46 -20.30 -0.77
N THR A 69 -10.13 -19.18 -0.50
CA THR A 69 -10.01 -18.54 0.82
C THR A 69 -10.83 -19.36 1.83
N PRO A 70 -10.24 -19.81 2.96
CA PRO A 70 -10.99 -20.52 3.99
C PRO A 70 -12.16 -19.69 4.51
N GLU A 71 -13.26 -20.34 4.89
CA GLU A 71 -14.48 -19.63 5.32
C GLU A 71 -14.25 -18.76 6.57
N GLU A 72 -13.39 -19.21 7.48
CA GLU A 72 -12.94 -18.43 8.64
C GLU A 72 -12.20 -17.14 8.24
N VAL A 73 -11.36 -17.20 7.19
CA VAL A 73 -10.64 -16.02 6.66
C VAL A 73 -11.60 -15.10 5.92
N LYS A 74 -12.60 -15.63 5.21
CA LYS A 74 -13.64 -14.79 4.58
C LYS A 74 -14.47 -14.06 5.65
N ALA A 75 -14.92 -14.77 6.69
CA ALA A 75 -15.65 -14.17 7.79
C ALA A 75 -14.81 -13.11 8.51
N TYR A 76 -13.52 -13.38 8.72
CA TYR A 76 -12.57 -12.41 9.23
C TYR A 76 -12.46 -11.17 8.33
N HIS A 77 -12.31 -11.35 7.01
CA HIS A 77 -12.24 -10.23 6.07
C HIS A 77 -13.52 -9.39 6.04
N GLU A 78 -14.71 -9.97 6.16
CA GLU A 78 -15.97 -9.21 6.25
C GLU A 78 -16.02 -8.34 7.51
N ASP A 79 -15.58 -8.88 8.65
CA ASP A 79 -15.49 -8.14 9.90
C ASP A 79 -14.43 -7.03 9.83
N LEU A 80 -13.24 -7.37 9.34
CA LEU A 80 -12.14 -6.43 9.14
C LEU A 80 -12.55 -5.30 8.19
N TYR A 81 -13.22 -5.61 7.07
CA TYR A 81 -13.71 -4.62 6.12
C TYR A 81 -14.66 -3.61 6.80
N LYS A 82 -15.59 -4.07 7.63
CA LYS A 82 -16.50 -3.18 8.38
C LYS A 82 -15.74 -2.29 9.37
N LYS A 83 -14.82 -2.86 10.13
CA LYS A 83 -13.97 -2.12 11.08
C LYS A 83 -13.12 -1.06 10.37
N LEU A 84 -12.52 -1.40 9.23
CA LEU A 84 -11.74 -0.47 8.43
C LEU A 84 -12.61 0.64 7.83
N LEU A 85 -13.83 0.34 7.36
CA LEU A 85 -14.76 1.36 6.90
C LEU A 85 -15.13 2.35 8.03
N GLU A 86 -15.40 1.85 9.23
CA GLU A 86 -15.67 2.69 10.41
C GLU A 86 -14.44 3.53 10.77
N TRP A 87 -13.25 2.91 10.82
CA TRP A 87 -12.00 3.60 11.11
C TRP A 87 -11.73 4.74 10.10
N CYS A 88 -11.89 4.49 8.80
CA CYS A 88 -11.71 5.51 7.75
C CYS A 88 -12.68 6.69 7.90
N ARG A 89 -13.89 6.47 8.45
CA ARG A 89 -14.85 7.56 8.71
C ARG A 89 -14.40 8.46 9.85
N HIS A 90 -13.60 7.96 10.79
CA HIS A 90 -13.05 8.74 11.90
C HIS A 90 -11.66 9.32 11.61
N HIS A 91 -10.93 8.75 10.65
CA HIS A 91 -9.56 9.12 10.31
C HIS A 91 -9.47 9.70 8.89
N HIS A 92 -9.97 10.91 8.73
CA HIS A 92 -9.85 11.65 7.48
C HIS A 92 -9.74 13.15 7.73
N ASP A 93 -9.04 13.83 6.85
CA ASP A 93 -9.06 15.28 6.75
C ASP A 93 -8.87 15.75 5.30
N VAL A 94 -8.57 17.04 5.13
CA VAL A 94 -8.39 17.66 3.80
C VAL A 94 -7.10 17.21 3.10
N ARG A 95 -6.09 16.75 3.83
CA ARG A 95 -4.77 16.36 3.32
C ARG A 95 -4.54 14.85 3.29
N LEU A 96 -5.25 14.09 4.11
CA LEU A 96 -5.09 12.64 4.16
C LEU A 96 -6.44 11.93 4.24
N ARG A 97 -6.67 10.99 3.33
CA ARG A 97 -7.89 10.17 3.27
C ARG A 97 -7.56 8.70 3.15
N PHE A 98 -8.38 7.87 3.77
CA PHE A 98 -8.26 6.42 3.72
C PHE A 98 -9.48 5.82 3.06
N TYR A 99 -9.26 4.77 2.26
CA TYR A 99 -10.32 4.00 1.61
C TYR A 99 -10.01 2.52 1.73
N THR A 100 -11.04 1.72 1.97
CA THR A 100 -10.94 0.27 1.99
C THR A 100 -11.66 -0.32 0.80
N LEU A 101 -11.01 -1.24 0.10
CA LEU A 101 -11.55 -1.96 -1.06
C LEU A 101 -11.51 -3.46 -0.79
N HIS A 102 -12.64 -4.13 -0.99
CA HIS A 102 -12.78 -5.56 -0.75
C HIS A 102 -13.17 -6.30 -2.03
N PHE A 103 -12.22 -7.05 -2.58
CA PHE A 103 -12.39 -7.83 -3.80
C PHE A 103 -12.63 -9.31 -3.45
N LYS A 104 -13.89 -9.76 -3.52
CA LYS A 104 -14.32 -11.09 -3.02
C LYS A 104 -14.10 -12.26 -3.99
N SER A 105 -14.13 -11.99 -5.29
CA SER A 105 -14.15 -13.03 -6.34
C SER A 105 -12.90 -13.01 -7.21
N ILE A 106 -11.72 -13.02 -6.58
CA ILE A 106 -10.45 -13.14 -7.31
C ILE A 106 -10.24 -14.59 -7.73
N ARG A 107 -9.92 -14.80 -9.01
CA ARG A 107 -9.60 -16.13 -9.52
C ARG A 107 -8.42 -16.72 -8.76
N SER A 108 -8.51 -17.99 -8.41
CA SER A 108 -7.56 -18.70 -7.55
C SER A 108 -6.12 -18.67 -8.08
N LYS A 109 -5.95 -18.84 -9.40
CA LYS A 109 -4.63 -18.86 -10.08
C LYS A 109 -3.82 -17.57 -9.93
N ILE A 110 -4.47 -16.46 -9.60
CA ILE A 110 -3.87 -15.14 -9.48
C ILE A 110 -3.98 -14.61 -8.04
N LEU A 111 -4.53 -15.39 -7.10
CA LEU A 111 -4.67 -14.94 -5.72
C LEU A 111 -3.27 -14.73 -5.11
N GLY A 112 -3.11 -13.64 -4.36
CA GLY A 112 -1.88 -13.31 -3.66
C GLY A 112 -1.59 -11.81 -3.62
N VAL A 113 -0.51 -11.46 -2.91
CA VAL A 113 -0.10 -10.08 -2.66
C VAL A 113 0.18 -9.29 -3.95
N GLY A 114 0.74 -9.93 -4.98
CA GLY A 114 0.99 -9.28 -6.27
C GLY A 114 -0.29 -8.79 -6.97
N THR A 115 -1.38 -9.54 -6.85
CA THR A 115 -2.68 -9.11 -7.38
C THR A 115 -3.28 -8.00 -6.54
N ALA A 116 -3.15 -8.05 -5.20
CA ALA A 116 -3.59 -6.96 -4.34
C ALA A 116 -2.87 -5.64 -4.67
N ARG A 117 -1.54 -5.67 -4.81
CA ARG A 117 -0.74 -4.51 -5.25
C ARG A 117 -1.23 -3.99 -6.61
N LYS A 118 -1.45 -4.88 -7.58
CA LYS A 118 -2.00 -4.50 -8.89
C LYS A 118 -3.37 -3.83 -8.76
N LEU A 119 -4.29 -4.37 -7.97
CA LEU A 119 -5.63 -3.80 -7.78
C LEU A 119 -5.56 -2.41 -7.14
N GLY A 120 -4.71 -2.22 -6.14
CA GLY A 120 -4.46 -0.92 -5.53
C GLY A 120 -3.88 0.08 -6.54
N MET A 121 -2.89 -0.33 -7.31
CA MET A 121 -2.26 0.52 -8.34
C MET A 121 -3.20 0.82 -9.51
N ASP A 122 -4.07 -0.12 -9.90
CA ASP A 122 -5.13 0.10 -10.90
C ASP A 122 -6.11 1.18 -10.40
N GLU A 123 -6.53 1.12 -9.14
CA GLU A 123 -7.39 2.16 -8.55
C GLU A 123 -6.65 3.49 -8.47
N ALA A 124 -5.40 3.52 -7.98
CA ALA A 124 -4.57 4.72 -7.97
C ALA A 124 -4.45 5.37 -9.36
N ALA A 125 -4.28 4.56 -10.42
CA ALA A 125 -4.26 5.03 -11.79
C ALA A 125 -5.61 5.63 -12.23
N TYR A 126 -6.75 5.05 -11.85
CA TYR A 126 -8.07 5.66 -12.10
C TYR A 126 -8.20 7.02 -11.42
N ARG A 127 -7.70 7.15 -10.19
CA ARG A 127 -7.75 8.39 -9.40
C ARG A 127 -6.99 9.49 -10.11
N PHE A 128 -5.73 9.21 -10.47
CA PHE A 128 -4.86 10.14 -11.19
C PHE A 128 -5.37 10.49 -12.59
N TYR A 129 -5.92 9.50 -13.31
CA TYR A 129 -6.57 9.75 -14.59
C TYR A 129 -7.75 10.71 -14.48
N SER A 130 -8.58 10.57 -13.42
CA SER A 130 -9.72 11.47 -13.19
C SER A 130 -9.32 12.92 -12.90
N LEU A 131 -8.08 13.14 -12.44
CA LEU A 131 -7.47 14.45 -12.20
C LEU A 131 -6.73 15.01 -13.42
N GLY A 132 -6.54 14.19 -14.48
CA GLY A 132 -5.62 14.54 -15.57
C GLY A 132 -4.15 14.61 -15.13
N HIS A 133 -3.79 13.96 -14.03
CA HIS A 133 -2.45 14.01 -13.43
C HIS A 133 -1.68 12.71 -13.65
N GLU A 134 -0.97 12.58 -14.78
CA GLU A 134 -0.26 11.33 -15.11
C GLU A 134 1.06 11.13 -14.34
N GLN A 135 1.50 12.11 -13.53
CA GLN A 135 2.79 12.09 -12.82
C GLN A 135 2.62 11.96 -11.29
N GLY A 136 1.48 11.43 -10.85
CA GLY A 136 1.23 11.14 -9.45
C GLY A 136 2.14 10.03 -8.89
N ILE A 137 2.43 10.11 -7.60
CA ILE A 137 3.30 9.16 -6.89
C ILE A 137 2.43 8.00 -6.37
N MET A 138 2.78 6.77 -6.72
CA MET A 138 2.18 5.56 -6.17
C MET A 138 3.17 4.85 -5.25
N VAL A 139 2.73 4.48 -4.04
CA VAL A 139 3.58 3.88 -3.01
C VAL A 139 2.97 2.55 -2.57
N ASN A 140 3.74 1.47 -2.59
CA ASN A 140 3.33 0.20 -2.00
C ASN A 140 3.89 0.13 -0.57
N LEU A 141 3.01 -0.06 0.41
CA LEU A 141 3.36 -0.27 1.81
C LEU A 141 2.74 -1.60 2.26
N ASP A 142 3.47 -2.36 3.07
CA ASP A 142 2.95 -3.61 3.63
C ASP A 142 2.03 -3.31 4.83
N ALA A 143 1.13 -4.23 5.19
CA ALA A 143 0.10 -3.98 6.20
C ALA A 143 0.61 -4.17 7.64
N ASP A 144 1.80 -4.72 7.80
CA ASP A 144 2.41 -5.15 9.07
C ASP A 144 3.66 -4.33 9.43
N CYS A 145 3.76 -3.08 8.95
CA CYS A 145 4.88 -2.20 9.27
C CYS A 145 4.46 -0.76 9.60
N THR A 146 5.18 -0.12 10.51
CA THR A 146 4.97 1.30 10.84
C THR A 146 5.81 2.20 9.95
N VAL A 147 5.38 3.45 9.79
CA VAL A 147 6.15 4.49 9.09
C VAL A 147 6.70 5.55 10.04
N GLU A 148 7.81 6.16 9.67
CA GLU A 148 8.38 7.32 10.36
C GLU A 148 7.52 8.57 10.22
N SER A 149 7.63 9.52 11.15
CA SER A 149 6.77 10.71 11.17
C SER A 149 6.88 11.56 9.90
N ASN A 150 8.03 11.56 9.23
CA ASN A 150 8.27 12.34 8.02
C ASN A 150 7.95 11.57 6.71
N TYR A 151 7.31 10.41 6.79
CA TYR A 151 7.11 9.48 5.66
C TYR A 151 6.64 10.15 4.37
N PHE A 152 5.52 10.87 4.42
CA PHE A 152 4.95 11.53 3.24
C PHE A 152 5.88 12.62 2.68
N LYS A 153 6.41 13.46 3.55
CA LYS A 153 7.31 14.56 3.19
C LYS A 153 8.57 14.03 2.51
N ALA A 154 9.18 12.98 3.06
CA ALA A 154 10.39 12.38 2.50
C ALA A 154 10.16 11.83 1.08
N ILE A 155 8.99 11.23 0.82
CA ILE A 155 8.61 10.74 -0.50
C ILE A 155 8.39 11.90 -1.47
N GLU A 156 7.62 12.92 -1.08
CA GLU A 156 7.37 14.11 -1.90
C GLU A 156 8.68 14.83 -2.26
N ASP A 157 9.54 15.05 -1.27
CA ASP A 157 10.83 15.73 -1.45
C ASP A 157 11.77 14.93 -2.38
N HIS A 158 11.76 13.59 -2.29
CA HIS A 158 12.57 12.73 -3.17
C HIS A 158 12.18 12.91 -4.65
N PHE A 159 10.89 12.74 -4.98
CA PHE A 159 10.40 12.83 -6.35
C PHE A 159 10.38 14.25 -6.90
N LYS A 160 10.37 15.27 -6.02
CA LYS A 160 10.56 16.67 -6.42
C LYS A 160 12.01 17.00 -6.76
N ALA A 161 12.96 16.48 -5.97
CA ALA A 161 14.38 16.79 -6.13
C ALA A 161 15.09 15.93 -7.19
N LYS A 162 14.59 14.72 -7.46
CA LYS A 162 15.23 13.76 -8.36
C LYS A 162 14.33 13.40 -9.53
N ASN A 163 14.93 13.28 -10.71
CA ASN A 163 14.25 12.74 -11.89
C ASN A 163 14.27 11.19 -11.86
N THR A 164 13.71 10.61 -10.79
CA THR A 164 13.67 9.17 -10.55
C THR A 164 12.28 8.63 -10.88
N GLN A 165 12.19 7.57 -11.68
CA GLN A 165 10.90 6.95 -12.04
C GLN A 165 10.36 6.01 -10.96
N ALA A 166 11.24 5.36 -10.22
CA ALA A 166 10.90 4.46 -9.13
C ALA A 166 12.07 4.36 -8.14
N CYS A 167 11.75 4.15 -6.87
CA CYS A 167 12.72 3.89 -5.82
C CYS A 167 12.17 2.90 -4.81
N SER A 168 13.06 2.26 -4.05
CA SER A 168 12.69 1.53 -2.84
C SER A 168 12.81 2.46 -1.64
N ILE A 169 11.84 2.38 -0.72
CA ILE A 169 11.92 3.05 0.58
C ILE A 169 12.85 2.23 1.47
N TYR A 170 13.65 2.93 2.29
CA TYR A 170 14.48 2.27 3.30
C TYR A 170 13.60 1.58 4.34
N PHE A 171 13.95 0.36 4.74
CA PHE A 171 13.21 -0.42 5.72
C PHE A 171 14.19 -1.09 6.69
N GLU A 172 13.69 -1.38 7.89
CA GLU A 172 14.39 -2.12 8.94
C GLU A 172 13.38 -2.98 9.70
N HIS A 173 13.78 -4.20 10.06
CA HIS A 173 13.03 -5.06 10.95
C HIS A 173 13.52 -4.87 12.40
N PRO A 174 12.63 -5.01 13.39
CA PRO A 174 13.05 -5.02 14.79
C PRO A 174 14.05 -6.14 15.08
N LEU A 175 15.17 -5.79 15.72
CA LEU A 175 16.21 -6.76 16.13
C LEU A 175 16.09 -7.20 17.59
N SER A 176 15.06 -6.73 18.30
CA SER A 176 14.73 -7.11 19.68
C SER A 176 13.25 -6.83 19.97
N GLY A 177 12.72 -7.40 21.07
CA GLY A 177 11.32 -7.26 21.48
C GLY A 177 10.80 -8.52 22.19
N ASP A 178 9.51 -8.82 22.03
CA ASP A 178 8.81 -9.87 22.80
C ASP A 178 8.93 -11.29 22.22
N HIS A 179 9.65 -11.47 21.12
CA HIS A 179 9.87 -12.78 20.51
C HIS A 179 11.10 -13.50 21.10
N PRO A 180 11.21 -14.83 20.94
CA PRO A 180 12.44 -15.55 21.28
C PRO A 180 13.65 -15.03 20.50
N GLU A 181 14.80 -14.96 21.16
CA GLU A 181 16.09 -14.53 20.58
C GLU A 181 16.42 -15.18 19.23
N ALA A 182 16.04 -16.45 19.03
CA ALA A 182 16.26 -17.16 17.77
C ALA A 182 15.53 -16.51 16.58
N ILE A 183 14.37 -15.89 16.81
CA ILE A 183 13.62 -15.15 15.78
C ILE A 183 14.39 -13.90 15.38
N TYR A 184 14.89 -13.13 16.36
CA TYR A 184 15.69 -11.93 16.07
C TYR A 184 17.00 -12.24 15.35
N ARG A 185 17.64 -13.36 15.66
CA ARG A 185 18.81 -13.83 14.90
C ARG A 185 18.47 -14.17 13.46
N ALA A 186 17.36 -14.89 13.23
CA ALA A 186 16.90 -15.17 11.88
C ALA A 186 16.57 -13.89 11.09
N ILE A 187 15.96 -12.89 11.75
CA ILE A 187 15.70 -11.57 11.17
C ILE A 187 17.02 -10.88 10.81
N MET A 188 18.01 -10.86 11.70
CA MET A 188 19.34 -10.29 11.43
C MET A 188 20.02 -10.96 10.23
N ASP A 189 20.02 -12.29 10.17
CA ASP A 189 20.62 -13.03 9.07
C ASP A 189 19.93 -12.71 7.73
N PHE A 190 18.59 -12.61 7.76
CA PHE A 190 17.79 -12.23 6.58
C PHE A 190 18.07 -10.81 6.12
N GLU A 191 18.12 -9.84 7.05
CA GLU A 191 18.50 -8.44 6.79
C GLU A 191 19.89 -8.34 6.16
N LEU A 192 20.88 -9.01 6.74
CA LEU A 192 22.25 -9.04 6.23
C LEU A 192 22.30 -9.63 4.83
N TYR A 193 21.58 -10.72 4.59
CA TYR A 193 21.46 -11.31 3.25
C TYR A 193 20.86 -10.31 2.24
N LEU A 194 19.74 -9.65 2.57
CA LEU A 194 19.11 -8.68 1.66
C LEU A 194 20.03 -7.48 1.37
N ARG A 195 20.73 -6.96 2.39
CA ARG A 195 21.69 -5.86 2.24
C ARG A 195 22.88 -6.28 1.38
N TYR A 196 23.43 -7.47 1.62
CA TYR A 196 24.50 -8.05 0.80
C TYR A 196 24.05 -8.22 -0.65
N TYR A 197 22.90 -8.85 -0.88
CA TYR A 197 22.35 -9.11 -2.20
C TYR A 197 22.16 -7.80 -2.97
N LYS A 198 21.45 -6.82 -2.39
CA LYS A 198 21.26 -5.50 -2.99
C LYS A 198 22.58 -4.82 -3.36
N ASN A 199 23.55 -4.81 -2.44
CA ASN A 199 24.84 -4.15 -2.67
C ASN A 199 25.67 -4.89 -3.73
N ALA A 200 25.59 -6.21 -3.80
CA ALA A 200 26.22 -6.99 -4.86
C ALA A 200 25.67 -6.62 -6.24
N PHE A 201 24.35 -6.54 -6.41
CA PHE A 201 23.73 -6.09 -7.68
C PHE A 201 24.18 -4.67 -8.06
N LEU A 202 24.18 -3.74 -7.10
CA LEU A 202 24.65 -2.38 -7.36
C LEU A 202 26.11 -2.33 -7.81
N TRP A 203 26.95 -3.24 -7.31
CA TRP A 203 28.36 -3.32 -7.70
C TRP A 203 28.55 -3.95 -9.08
N THR A 204 27.78 -4.98 -9.42
CA THR A 204 28.02 -5.80 -10.63
C THR A 204 27.27 -5.34 -11.87
N GLY A 205 26.20 -4.56 -11.74
CA GLY A 205 25.37 -4.08 -12.86
C GLY A 205 24.25 -5.04 -13.22
#